data_AF-A0A2V7X1B1-F1
#
_entry.id   AF-A0A2V7X1B1-F1
#
_cell.length_a   1.000
_cell.length_b   1.000
_cell.length_c   1.000
_cell.angle_alpha   90.00
_cell.angle_beta   90.00
_cell.angle_gamma   90.00
#
_symmetry.space_group_name_H-M   'P 1'
#
loop_
_entity.id
_entity.type
_entity.pdbx_description
1 polymer ?
#
loop_
_entity_poly.entity_id
_entity_poly.type
_entity_poly.pdbx_seq_one_letter_code
_entity_poly.pdbx_strand_id
1 'polypeptide(L)'
;MKGLKWVAVAVVFFSIGAVAQTSTFTFKPILLTNGWKVTGTITTDGTVGALTAVNILDWNLKVVQTTDLTWTEKDSNDLNISGVTSDGTRIFVKTSPDGVLDGGTLFFGRAGGAGGVGTNAVLADFTQLSVNLGYVG
;
A
#
# COMPACT_ATOMS: atom_id res chain seq x y z
N MET A 1 75.69 -33.24 -35.90
CA MET A 1 74.41 -32.51 -35.69
C MET A 1 74.00 -32.72 -34.24
N LYS A 2 74.07 -31.70 -33.37
CA LYS A 2 73.78 -31.81 -31.94
C LYS A 2 72.29 -31.50 -31.71
N GLY A 3 71.55 -32.43 -31.09
CA GLY A 3 70.10 -32.32 -30.87
C GLY A 3 69.76 -31.30 -29.79
N LEU A 4 68.84 -30.38 -30.12
CA LEU A 4 68.32 -29.37 -29.20
C LEU A 4 67.24 -30.01 -28.32
N LYS A 5 67.45 -30.02 -27.00
CA LYS A 5 66.44 -30.46 -26.03
C LYS A 5 65.54 -29.29 -25.66
N TRP A 6 64.26 -29.40 -26.00
CA TRP A 6 63.23 -28.42 -25.61
C TRP A 6 62.79 -28.70 -24.18
N VAL A 7 62.95 -27.71 -23.30
CA VAL A 7 62.35 -27.72 -21.97
C VAL A 7 61.08 -26.88 -22.04
N ALA A 8 59.93 -27.51 -21.92
CA ALA A 8 58.65 -26.83 -21.83
C ALA A 8 58.43 -26.35 -20.39
N VAL A 9 58.31 -25.03 -20.21
CA VAL A 9 57.89 -24.43 -18.93
C VAL A 9 56.37 -24.35 -18.95
N ALA A 10 55.71 -25.06 -18.04
CA ALA A 10 54.26 -24.96 -17.86
C ALA A 10 53.94 -23.70 -17.04
N VAL A 11 53.31 -22.70 -17.67
CA VAL A 11 52.75 -21.55 -16.98
C VAL A 11 51.37 -21.95 -16.45
N VAL A 12 51.24 -22.05 -15.13
CA VAL A 12 49.95 -22.28 -14.47
C VAL A 12 49.25 -20.93 -14.31
N PHE A 13 48.24 -20.68 -15.15
CA PHE A 13 47.32 -19.55 -14.95
C PHE A 13 46.27 -19.93 -13.90
N PHE A 14 46.37 -19.35 -12.71
CA PHE A 14 45.26 -19.36 -11.75
C PHE A 14 44.23 -18.32 -12.20
N SER A 15 43.10 -18.78 -12.74
CA SER A 15 41.93 -17.92 -12.98
C SER A 15 41.21 -17.70 -11.65
N ILE A 16 41.38 -16.51 -11.07
CA ILE A 16 40.47 -16.01 -10.03
C ILE A 16 39.11 -15.79 -10.68
N GLY A 17 38.16 -16.69 -10.42
CA GLY A 17 36.76 -16.49 -10.80
C GLY A 17 36.21 -15.30 -10.02
N ALA A 18 35.95 -14.19 -10.71
CA ALA A 18 35.16 -13.10 -10.14
C ALA A 18 33.75 -13.63 -9.92
N VAL A 19 33.41 -13.96 -8.68
CA VAL A 19 32.04 -14.29 -8.31
C VAL A 19 31.29 -12.97 -8.35
N ALA A 20 30.42 -12.79 -9.34
CA ALA A 20 29.61 -11.60 -9.45
C ALA A 20 28.71 -11.53 -8.19
N GLN A 21 28.97 -10.54 -7.35
CA GLN A 21 28.28 -10.40 -6.07
C GLN A 21 26.88 -9.87 -6.31
N THR A 22 25.89 -10.70 -6.06
CA THR A 22 24.48 -10.32 -6.10
C THR A 22 24.26 -9.07 -5.26
N SER A 23 23.60 -8.08 -5.85
CA SER A 23 23.39 -6.77 -5.22
C SER A 23 21.91 -6.41 -5.23
N THR A 24 21.37 -6.00 -4.09
CA THR A 24 19.97 -5.56 -3.95
C THR A 24 19.90 -4.05 -3.81
N PHE A 25 19.08 -3.42 -4.64
CA PHE A 25 18.88 -1.98 -4.69
C PHE A 25 17.44 -1.64 -4.32
N THR A 26 17.25 -0.59 -3.52
CA THR A 26 15.91 -0.08 -3.18
C THR A 26 15.56 1.08 -4.11
N PHE A 27 14.35 1.06 -4.67
CA PHE A 27 13.84 2.18 -5.44
C PHE A 27 13.51 3.36 -4.54
N LYS A 28 13.96 4.55 -4.94
CA LYS A 28 13.38 5.80 -4.43
C LYS A 28 11.91 5.83 -4.85
N PRO A 29 10.96 6.15 -3.94
CA PRO A 29 9.57 6.26 -4.32
C PRO A 29 9.39 7.31 -5.43
N ILE A 30 8.70 6.91 -6.50
CA ILE A 30 8.28 7.83 -7.57
C ILE A 30 6.77 7.99 -7.47
N LEU A 31 6.33 9.24 -7.47
CA LEU A 31 4.93 9.60 -7.66
C LEU A 31 4.65 9.61 -9.15
N LEU A 32 3.76 8.72 -9.58
CA LEU A 32 3.21 8.70 -10.92
C LEU A 32 1.91 9.52 -10.93
N THR A 33 1.36 9.77 -12.12
CA THR A 33 0.05 10.43 -12.27
C THR A 33 -1.03 9.65 -11.50
N ASN A 34 -2.08 10.36 -11.06
CA ASN A 34 -3.26 9.77 -10.40
C ASN A 34 -2.99 9.06 -9.04
N GLY A 35 -2.00 9.52 -8.26
CA GLY A 35 -1.78 9.03 -6.90
C GLY A 35 -1.11 7.66 -6.80
N TRP A 36 -0.53 7.17 -7.90
CA TRP A 36 0.22 5.92 -7.96
C TRP A 36 1.63 6.13 -7.39
N LYS A 37 2.03 5.28 -6.45
CA LYS A 37 3.36 5.26 -5.84
C LYS A 37 3.99 3.88 -5.99
N VAL A 38 5.17 3.83 -6.59
CA VAL A 38 5.95 2.59 -6.72
C VAL A 38 7.08 2.59 -5.69
N THR A 39 7.22 1.49 -4.98
CA THR A 39 8.32 1.23 -4.03
C THR A 39 8.75 -0.22 -4.15
N GLY A 40 9.99 -0.53 -3.79
CA GLY A 40 10.43 -1.92 -3.77
C GLY A 40 11.90 -2.07 -4.04
N THR A 41 12.30 -3.27 -4.44
CA THR A 41 13.69 -3.63 -4.67
C THR A 41 13.89 -4.37 -5.98
N ILE A 42 15.10 -4.25 -6.52
CA ILE A 42 15.62 -5.15 -7.56
C ILE A 42 16.89 -5.80 -7.06
N THR A 43 17.14 -7.01 -7.53
CA THR A 43 18.37 -7.74 -7.29
C THR A 43 19.05 -7.98 -8.63
N THR A 44 20.34 -7.62 -8.76
CA THR A 44 21.12 -7.80 -9.99
C THR A 44 22.17 -8.89 -9.85
N ASP A 45 22.65 -9.38 -10.98
CA ASP A 45 23.70 -10.41 -11.08
C ASP A 45 25.10 -9.92 -10.67
N GLY A 46 25.27 -8.65 -10.30
CA GLY A 46 26.56 -8.07 -9.93
C GLY A 46 27.37 -7.51 -11.11
N THR A 47 26.82 -7.49 -12.33
CA THR A 47 27.44 -6.80 -13.48
C THR A 47 27.66 -5.32 -13.16
N VAL A 48 28.82 -4.80 -13.54
CA VAL A 48 29.19 -3.39 -13.36
C VAL A 48 29.12 -2.66 -14.69
N GLY A 49 28.49 -1.48 -14.71
CA GLY A 49 28.34 -0.65 -15.91
C GLY A 49 26.88 -0.59 -16.38
N ALA A 50 26.68 -0.40 -17.69
CA ALA A 50 25.35 -0.35 -18.26
C ALA A 50 24.66 -1.72 -18.09
N LEU A 51 23.53 -1.74 -17.40
CA LEU A 51 22.73 -2.94 -17.18
C LEU A 51 21.65 -3.08 -18.25
N THR A 52 21.32 -4.32 -18.58
CA THR A 52 20.14 -4.67 -19.39
C THR A 52 19.20 -5.56 -18.57
N ALA A 53 18.03 -5.90 -19.10
CA ALA A 53 17.04 -6.74 -18.40
C ALA A 53 17.60 -8.12 -18.00
N VAL A 54 18.58 -8.65 -18.73
CA VAL A 54 19.21 -9.96 -18.43
C VAL A 54 19.97 -9.95 -17.10
N ASN A 55 20.38 -8.77 -16.63
CA ASN A 55 21.16 -8.63 -15.41
C ASN A 55 20.30 -8.56 -14.15
N ILE A 56 18.96 -8.56 -14.29
CA ILE A 56 18.02 -8.55 -13.16
C ILE A 56 17.69 -9.99 -12.80
N LEU A 57 18.05 -10.40 -11.58
CA LEU A 57 17.78 -11.74 -11.07
C LEU A 57 16.42 -11.83 -10.37
N ASP A 58 16.00 -10.77 -9.69
CA ASP A 58 14.76 -10.73 -8.94
C ASP A 58 14.23 -9.31 -8.76
N TRP A 59 12.93 -9.17 -8.52
CA TRP A 59 12.26 -7.90 -8.25
C TRP A 59 11.07 -8.10 -7.31
N ASN A 60 10.90 -7.16 -6.39
CA ASN A 60 9.73 -7.10 -5.52
C ASN A 60 9.24 -5.66 -5.47
N LEU A 61 8.18 -5.38 -6.25
CA LEU A 61 7.63 -4.04 -6.41
C LEU A 61 6.22 -3.97 -5.85
N LYS A 62 6.01 -2.98 -4.98
CA LYS A 62 4.70 -2.60 -4.47
C LYS A 62 4.24 -1.33 -5.16
N VAL A 63 3.06 -1.41 -5.75
CA VAL A 63 2.36 -0.28 -6.33
C VAL A 63 1.17 0.05 -5.45
N VAL A 64 1.12 1.29 -4.95
CA VAL A 64 0.00 1.80 -4.14
C VAL A 64 -0.69 2.88 -4.94
N GLN A 65 -1.99 2.76 -5.16
CA GLN A 65 -2.82 3.84 -5.68
C GLN A 65 -3.61 4.45 -4.52
N THR A 66 -3.50 5.76 -4.35
CA THR A 66 -4.40 6.51 -3.48
C THR A 66 -5.44 7.20 -4.35
N THR A 67 -6.72 6.93 -4.09
CA THR A 67 -7.83 7.57 -4.79
C THR A 67 -8.56 8.46 -3.81
N ASP A 68 -8.53 9.77 -4.04
CA ASP A 68 -9.36 10.72 -3.31
C ASP A 68 -10.75 10.75 -3.94
N LEU A 69 -11.76 10.48 -3.12
CA LEU A 69 -13.15 10.51 -3.52
C LEU A 69 -13.85 11.63 -2.76
N THR A 70 -14.57 12.47 -3.51
CA THR A 70 -15.42 13.52 -2.95
C THR A 70 -16.86 13.13 -3.19
N TRP A 71 -17.67 13.16 -2.13
CA TRP A 71 -19.11 12.95 -2.20
C TRP A 71 -19.82 14.26 -1.91
N THR A 72 -20.84 14.54 -2.72
CA THR A 72 -21.82 15.60 -2.48
C THR A 72 -23.22 14.98 -2.49
N GLU A 73 -24.23 15.75 -2.09
CA GLU A 73 -25.64 15.34 -2.20
C GLU A 73 -25.97 14.84 -3.62
N LYS A 74 -25.45 15.51 -4.65
CA LYS A 74 -25.68 15.17 -6.05
C LYS A 74 -25.07 13.83 -6.47
N ASP A 75 -24.01 13.40 -5.79
CA ASP A 75 -23.22 12.22 -6.12
C ASP A 75 -23.64 10.97 -5.35
N SER A 76 -24.48 11.12 -4.32
CA SER A 76 -24.97 10.02 -3.49
C SER A 76 -26.38 9.64 -3.89
N ASN A 77 -26.57 8.40 -4.31
CA ASN A 77 -27.90 7.83 -4.58
C ASN A 77 -28.33 6.82 -3.51
N ASP A 78 -27.52 6.64 -2.47
CA ASP A 78 -27.78 5.80 -1.30
C ASP A 78 -27.49 6.58 -0.02
N LEU A 79 -28.22 7.69 0.18
CA LEU A 79 -28.09 8.54 1.36
C LEU A 79 -29.02 8.04 2.46
N ASN A 80 -28.45 7.71 3.62
CA ASN A 80 -29.22 7.32 4.80
C ASN A 80 -28.54 7.88 6.06
N ILE A 81 -29.32 8.21 7.08
CA ILE A 81 -28.81 8.70 8.35
C ILE A 81 -29.50 7.99 9.50
N SER A 82 -28.75 7.61 10.53
CA SER A 82 -29.26 6.89 11.69
C SER A 82 -28.71 7.45 12.99
N GLY A 83 -29.48 7.28 14.07
CA GLY A 83 -29.08 7.67 15.41
C GLY A 83 -29.03 9.19 15.64
N VAL A 84 -29.69 9.99 14.79
CA VAL A 84 -29.74 11.44 14.95
C VAL A 84 -31.15 12.00 14.78
N THR A 85 -31.38 13.14 15.42
CA THR A 85 -32.56 13.99 15.26
C THR A 85 -32.13 15.44 15.10
N SER A 86 -33.03 16.33 14.69
CA SER A 86 -32.73 17.76 14.50
C SER A 86 -33.90 18.61 14.99
N ASP A 87 -33.59 19.78 15.57
CA ASP A 87 -34.56 20.83 15.88
C ASP A 87 -34.56 21.97 14.82
N GLY A 88 -33.82 21.79 13.73
CA GLY A 88 -33.64 22.80 12.68
C GLY A 88 -32.51 23.81 12.95
N THR A 89 -31.95 23.84 14.16
CA THR A 89 -30.79 24.67 14.53
C THR A 89 -29.60 23.82 14.99
N ARG A 90 -29.87 22.62 15.51
CA ARG A 90 -28.89 21.68 16.07
C ARG A 90 -29.20 20.26 15.63
N ILE A 91 -28.15 19.46 15.53
CA ILE A 91 -28.24 18.00 15.38
C ILE A 91 -28.05 17.40 16.77
N PHE A 92 -28.98 16.53 17.16
CA PHE A 92 -28.89 15.73 18.38
C PHE A 92 -28.54 14.32 17.99
N VAL A 93 -27.56 13.76 18.69
CA VAL A 93 -27.12 12.38 18.50
C VAL A 93 -27.69 11.53 19.63
N LYS A 94 -28.21 10.36 19.30
CA LYS A 94 -28.70 9.42 20.30
C LYS A 94 -27.55 9.06 21.23
N THR A 95 -27.79 9.32 22.51
CA THR A 95 -26.91 8.97 23.61
C THR A 95 -27.80 8.28 24.63
N SER A 96 -27.88 6.96 24.55
CA SER A 96 -28.77 6.18 25.42
C SER A 96 -27.97 5.23 26.31
N PRO A 97 -28.22 5.22 27.63
CA PRO A 97 -27.66 4.20 28.51
C PRO A 97 -28.46 2.90 28.36
N ASP A 98 -28.52 2.34 27.15
CA ASP A 98 -29.29 1.12 26.82
C ASP A 98 -28.42 -0.05 26.36
N GLY A 99 -27.08 0.10 26.38
CA GLY A 99 -26.13 -0.96 26.04
C GLY A 99 -26.00 -1.23 24.53
N VAL A 100 -26.56 -0.37 23.68
CA VAL A 100 -26.44 -0.44 22.22
C VAL A 100 -25.41 0.58 21.73
N LEU A 101 -24.85 0.39 20.52
CA LEU A 101 -23.97 1.38 19.87
C LEU A 101 -24.66 2.77 19.81
N ASP A 102 -24.09 3.71 20.58
CA ASP A 102 -24.55 5.10 20.65
C ASP A 102 -23.73 5.99 19.72
N GLY A 103 -24.43 6.74 18.88
CA GLY A 103 -23.79 7.62 17.91
C GLY A 103 -24.72 8.01 16.78
N GLY A 104 -24.19 8.86 15.90
CA GLY A 104 -24.87 9.29 14.69
C GLY A 104 -24.03 8.91 13.49
N THR A 105 -24.64 8.25 12.50
CA THR A 105 -23.92 7.82 11.29
C THR A 105 -24.65 8.30 10.05
N LEU A 106 -23.90 8.94 9.15
CA LEU A 106 -24.31 9.23 7.79
C LEU A 106 -23.74 8.15 6.87
N PHE A 107 -24.63 7.45 6.19
CA PHE A 107 -24.30 6.52 5.12
C PHE A 107 -24.50 7.24 3.80
N PHE A 108 -23.52 7.13 2.91
CA PHE A 108 -23.57 7.72 1.59
C PHE A 108 -22.79 6.85 0.61
N GLY A 109 -23.25 6.79 -0.62
CA GLY A 109 -22.67 5.90 -1.59
C GLY A 109 -23.22 6.11 -2.97
N ARG A 110 -22.46 5.59 -3.93
CA ARG A 110 -22.93 5.35 -5.29
C ARG A 110 -23.36 3.89 -5.35
N ALA A 111 -24.63 3.61 -5.09
CA ALA A 111 -25.25 2.32 -5.36
C ALA A 111 -25.30 2.11 -6.89
N GLY A 112 -24.62 1.06 -7.36
CA GLY A 112 -24.51 0.75 -8.78
C GLY A 112 -23.80 -0.58 -9.04
N GLY A 113 -24.35 -1.68 -8.53
CA GLY A 113 -23.86 -3.03 -8.81
C GLY A 113 -22.46 -3.35 -8.25
N ALA A 114 -21.81 -4.36 -8.84
CA ALA A 114 -20.45 -4.79 -8.49
C ALA A 114 -19.45 -3.66 -8.83
N GLY A 115 -19.19 -2.79 -7.86
CA GLY A 115 -18.38 -1.58 -8.03
C GLY A 115 -18.82 -0.39 -7.17
N GLY A 116 -19.95 -0.49 -6.45
CA GLY A 116 -20.36 0.54 -5.51
C GLY A 116 -19.34 0.73 -4.38
N VAL A 117 -18.98 1.98 -4.11
CA VAL A 117 -18.16 2.36 -2.94
C VAL A 117 -19.10 2.81 -1.84
N GLY A 118 -19.63 1.86 -1.10
CA GLY A 118 -20.38 2.14 0.12
C GLY A 118 -19.46 2.85 1.11
N THR A 119 -19.84 4.04 1.55
CA THR A 119 -19.06 4.86 2.47
C THR A 119 -19.94 5.32 3.62
N ASN A 120 -19.33 5.60 4.75
CA ASN A 120 -20.01 6.16 5.90
C ASN A 120 -19.11 7.16 6.62
N ALA A 121 -19.74 8.12 7.29
CA ALA A 121 -19.11 9.04 8.19
C ALA A 121 -19.84 9.00 9.54
N VAL A 122 -19.07 8.94 10.61
CA VAL A 122 -19.62 9.05 11.97
C VAL A 122 -19.71 10.54 12.31
N LEU A 123 -20.92 11.02 12.60
CA LEU A 123 -21.16 12.40 13.04
C LEU A 123 -20.69 12.60 14.48
N ALA A 124 -20.93 11.60 15.35
CA ALA A 124 -20.37 11.50 16.68
C ALA A 124 -20.44 10.05 17.17
N ASP A 125 -19.38 9.60 17.86
CA ASP A 125 -19.28 8.28 18.49
C ASP A 125 -19.25 8.46 20.01
N PHE A 126 -20.25 7.91 20.70
CA PHE A 126 -20.31 7.91 22.16
C PHE A 126 -20.13 6.51 22.76
N THR A 127 -19.75 5.53 21.95
CA THR A 127 -19.60 4.12 22.36
C THR A 127 -18.66 3.97 23.55
N GLN A 128 -17.50 4.65 23.55
CA GLN A 128 -16.58 4.59 24.69
C GLN A 128 -17.11 5.27 25.95
N LEU A 129 -17.90 6.34 25.82
CA LEU A 129 -18.53 6.97 26.97
C LEU A 129 -19.54 6.02 27.61
N SER A 130 -20.34 5.33 26.79
CA SER A 130 -21.29 4.32 27.26
C SER A 130 -20.61 3.12 27.92
N VAL A 131 -19.46 2.67 27.40
CA VAL A 131 -18.59 1.66 28.06
C VAL A 131 -18.08 2.15 29.41
N ASN A 132 -17.50 3.35 29.46
CA ASN A 132 -16.87 3.88 30.68
C ASN A 132 -17.87 4.14 31.81
N LEU A 133 -19.12 4.45 31.47
CA LEU A 133 -20.20 4.59 32.45
C LEU A 133 -20.78 3.23 32.90
N GLY A 134 -20.22 2.11 32.45
CA GLY A 134 -20.59 0.77 32.90
C GLY A 134 -21.89 0.26 32.27
N TYR A 135 -22.30 0.78 31.11
CA TYR A 135 -23.55 0.40 30.45
C TYR A 135 -23.42 -0.75 29.45
N VAL A 136 -22.21 -1.30 29.28
CA VAL A 136 -22.00 -2.50 28.44
C VAL A 136 -22.04 -3.74 29.33
N GLY A 137 -23.18 -4.41 29.33
CA GLY A 137 -23.46 -5.72 29.93
C GLY A 137 -24.39 -6.51 29.05
#